data_AF-A0A9D8IZN4-F1
#
_entry.id   AF-A0A9D8IZN4-F1
#
_cell.length_a   1.000
_cell.length_b   1.000
_cell.length_c   1.000
_cell.angle_alpha   90.00
_cell.angle_beta   90.00
_cell.angle_gamma   90.00
#
_symmetry.space_group_name_H-M   'P 1'
#
loop_
_entity.id
_entity.type
_entity.pdbx_description
1 polymer ?
#
loop_
_entity_poly.entity_id
_entity_poly.type
_entity_poly.pdbx_seq_one_letter_code
_entity_poly.pdbx_strand_id
1 'polypeptide(L)'
;MNRQIPGRVQGRSRVAKAPLRDAASVGIGRGRADAPLILIVDDQPDALLMLEMILGDDYGIVAAGSGPEALALLERDPTPELILLDVMMPGMDGFEVCTALKSWPPTSSIPVIFLTACNRPEDEEYGLSVGGVDFIQKPFSAPGLLARVRNQLRLARTDRILRQNNDALEQAVAERTEILVRQSEILAR
;
A
#
# COMPACT_ATOMS: atom_id res chain seq x y z
N MET A 1 -57.26 11.97 26.97
CA MET A 1 -56.15 12.80 27.48
C MET A 1 -55.01 11.88 27.85
N ASN A 2 -54.02 11.75 26.97
CA ASN A 2 -52.87 10.88 27.15
C ASN A 2 -51.61 11.76 27.07
N ARG A 3 -50.80 11.82 28.13
CA ARG A 3 -49.52 12.52 28.17
C ARG A 3 -48.51 11.64 28.89
N GLN A 4 -47.55 11.09 28.16
CA GLN A 4 -46.10 11.27 28.36
C GLN A 4 -45.30 10.36 27.41
N ILE A 5 -44.26 10.94 26.80
CA ILE A 5 -43.14 10.33 26.05
C ILE A 5 -41.85 10.85 26.75
N PRO A 6 -40.60 10.40 26.49
CA PRO A 6 -40.08 9.22 25.77
C PRO A 6 -38.91 8.48 26.50
N GLY A 7 -38.45 7.35 25.95
CA GLY A 7 -37.18 6.71 26.36
C GLY A 7 -36.76 5.59 25.40
N ARG A 8 -36.03 5.96 24.35
CA ARG A 8 -35.69 5.14 23.17
C ARG A 8 -34.38 4.37 23.39
N VAL A 9 -34.38 3.11 22.95
CA VAL A 9 -33.30 2.27 22.40
C VAL A 9 -32.13 1.84 23.31
N GLN A 10 -32.25 0.59 23.81
CA GLN A 10 -31.11 -0.29 24.05
C GLN A 10 -30.69 -0.94 22.72
N GLY A 11 -29.42 -0.83 22.36
CA GLY A 11 -28.85 -1.57 21.24
C GLY A 11 -27.39 -1.23 21.03
N ARG A 12 -26.50 -2.14 21.45
CA ARG A 12 -25.63 -2.86 20.51
C ARG A 12 -24.78 -3.90 21.23
N SER A 13 -25.17 -5.13 20.92
CA SER A 13 -24.49 -6.39 21.11
C SER A 13 -22.97 -6.31 20.88
N ARG A 14 -22.23 -6.83 21.87
CA ARG A 14 -20.84 -7.28 21.70
C ARG A 14 -20.82 -8.40 20.67
N VAL A 15 -20.18 -8.17 19.53
CA VAL A 15 -19.76 -9.27 18.66
C VAL A 15 -18.26 -9.40 18.81
N ALA A 16 -17.87 -10.37 19.62
CA ALA A 16 -16.54 -10.91 19.65
C ALA A 16 -16.22 -11.53 18.28
N LYS A 17 -15.03 -11.26 17.73
CA LYS A 17 -14.44 -12.08 16.67
C LYS A 17 -12.95 -12.28 16.96
N ALA A 18 -12.66 -13.47 17.45
CA ALA A 18 -11.47 -14.26 17.12
C ALA A 18 -12.01 -15.58 16.50
N PRO A 19 -11.23 -16.39 15.75
CA PRO A 19 -9.78 -16.34 15.54
C PRO A 19 -9.39 -16.37 14.04
N LEU A 20 -8.13 -16.03 13.71
CA LEU A 20 -7.47 -16.63 12.55
C LEU A 20 -6.21 -17.34 13.05
N ARG A 21 -6.36 -18.65 13.25
CA ARG A 21 -5.30 -19.64 13.26
C ARG A 21 -5.57 -20.53 12.05
N ASP A 22 -4.63 -20.51 11.12
CA ASP A 22 -4.26 -21.56 10.15
C ASP A 22 -3.88 -20.94 8.79
N ALA A 23 -2.61 -20.54 8.69
CA ALA A 23 -1.89 -20.35 7.43
C ALA A 23 -0.41 -20.67 7.69
N ALA A 24 -0.10 -21.96 7.71
CA ALA A 24 1.28 -22.44 7.70
C ALA A 24 1.92 -22.09 6.36
N SER A 25 2.76 -21.03 6.36
CA SER A 25 3.95 -20.76 5.51
C SER A 25 4.10 -19.30 5.03
N VAL A 26 3.37 -18.34 5.59
CA VAL A 26 3.63 -16.90 5.36
C VAL A 26 4.01 -16.26 6.69
N GLY A 27 5.29 -15.92 6.85
CA GLY A 27 5.81 -15.22 8.03
C GLY A 27 5.28 -13.79 8.05
N ILE A 28 4.11 -13.59 8.65
CA ILE A 28 3.65 -12.24 9.01
C ILE A 28 4.51 -11.80 10.19
N GLY A 29 5.50 -10.94 9.92
CA GLY A 29 6.43 -10.39 10.92
C GLY A 29 5.73 -9.52 11.98
N ARG A 30 6.47 -9.22 13.05
CA ARG A 30 6.02 -8.58 14.31
C ARG A 30 5.53 -7.11 14.21
N GLY A 31 4.62 -6.78 13.29
CA GLY A 31 4.04 -5.44 13.22
C GLY A 31 2.99 -5.16 14.30
N ARG A 32 2.79 -3.88 14.70
CA ARG A 32 1.58 -3.45 15.42
C ARG A 32 0.35 -3.75 14.54
N ALA A 33 -0.80 -4.05 15.17
CA ALA A 33 -2.03 -4.46 14.48
C ALA A 33 -2.62 -3.44 13.47
N ASP A 34 -2.07 -2.21 13.41
CA ASP A 34 -2.42 -1.13 12.47
C ASP A 34 -1.18 -0.55 11.74
N ALA A 35 -0.04 -1.25 11.80
CA ALA A 35 1.17 -0.81 11.14
C ALA A 35 1.06 -0.96 9.61
N PRO A 36 1.59 0.00 8.82
CA PRO A 36 1.66 -0.18 7.37
C PRO A 36 2.40 -1.47 7.02
N LEU A 37 1.83 -2.22 6.07
CA LEU A 37 2.42 -3.44 5.57
C LEU A 37 3.43 -3.13 4.46
N ILE A 38 4.64 -3.66 4.57
CA ILE A 38 5.70 -3.54 3.59
C ILE A 38 6.02 -4.93 3.05
N LEU A 39 6.06 -5.04 1.72
CA LEU A 39 6.58 -6.22 1.04
C LEU A 39 8.07 -6.00 0.77
N ILE A 40 8.91 -6.90 1.27
CA ILE A 40 10.34 -6.94 0.95
C ILE A 40 10.61 -8.08 -0.03
N VAL A 41 11.39 -7.80 -1.08
CA VAL A 41 11.68 -8.76 -2.14
C VAL A 41 13.18 -8.76 -2.42
N ASP A 42 13.83 -9.88 -2.18
CA ASP A 42 15.27 -10.08 -2.37
C ASP A 42 15.54 -11.59 -2.45
N ASP A 43 16.39 -12.05 -3.36
CA ASP A 43 16.71 -13.46 -3.50
C ASP A 43 17.70 -13.97 -2.43
N GLN A 44 18.31 -13.06 -1.66
CA GLN A 44 19.23 -13.37 -0.58
C GLN A 44 18.49 -13.42 0.78
N PRO A 45 18.41 -14.59 1.43
CA PRO A 45 17.74 -14.74 2.73
C PRO A 45 18.31 -13.81 3.83
N ASP A 46 19.62 -13.57 3.81
CA ASP A 46 20.28 -12.68 4.76
C ASP A 46 19.85 -11.21 4.58
N ALA A 47 19.60 -10.79 3.34
CA ALA A 47 19.10 -9.45 3.05
C ALA A 47 17.65 -9.28 3.53
N LEU A 48 16.80 -10.28 3.29
CA LEU A 48 15.42 -10.31 3.80
C LEU A 48 15.40 -10.22 5.34
N LEU A 49 16.22 -11.01 6.03
CA LEU A 49 16.32 -11.00 7.48
C LEU A 49 16.82 -9.65 8.01
N MET A 50 17.81 -9.05 7.34
CA MET A 50 18.31 -7.71 7.70
C MET A 50 17.21 -6.65 7.57
N LEU A 51 16.45 -6.66 6.48
CA LEU A 51 15.35 -5.71 6.27
C LEU A 51 14.24 -5.91 7.31
N GLU A 52 13.89 -7.16 7.62
CA GLU A 52 12.91 -7.47 8.67
C GLU A 52 13.38 -6.95 10.04
N MET A 53 14.66 -7.10 10.37
CA MET A 53 15.22 -6.55 11.61
C MET A 53 15.21 -5.02 11.67
N ILE A 54 15.41 -4.34 10.53
CA ILE A 54 15.42 -2.87 10.46
C ILE A 54 14.00 -2.30 10.54
N LEU A 55 13.03 -2.96 9.91
CA LEU A 55 11.69 -2.41 9.68
C LEU A 55 10.62 -2.99 10.61
N GLY A 56 10.83 -4.19 11.15
CA GLY A 56 9.81 -4.97 11.84
C GLY A 56 9.29 -4.37 13.15
N ASP A 57 10.04 -3.44 13.77
CA ASP A 57 9.59 -2.73 14.97
C ASP A 57 8.50 -1.69 14.67
N ASP A 58 8.52 -1.11 13.46
CA ASP A 58 7.65 -0.02 13.03
C ASP A 58 6.55 -0.47 12.04
N TYR A 59 6.78 -1.54 11.29
CA TYR A 59 5.99 -1.95 10.13
C TYR A 59 5.60 -3.43 10.17
N GLY A 60 4.47 -3.78 9.53
CA GLY A 60 4.19 -5.18 9.21
C GLY A 60 5.03 -5.61 8.01
N ILE A 61 5.64 -6.78 8.06
CA ILE A 61 6.54 -7.26 6.98
C ILE A 61 5.99 -8.54 6.37
N VAL A 62 5.99 -8.57 5.04
CA VAL A 62 5.86 -9.78 4.23
C VAL A 62 7.11 -9.88 3.37
N ALA A 63 7.69 -11.07 3.25
CA ALA A 63 8.90 -11.30 2.48
C ALA A 63 8.63 -12.21 1.28
N ALA A 64 9.34 -11.97 0.19
CA ALA A 64 9.39 -12.81 -1.00
C ALA A 64 10.84 -13.02 -1.43
N GLY A 65 11.21 -14.25 -1.76
CA GLY A 65 12.54 -14.62 -2.23
C GLY A 65 12.73 -14.48 -3.75
N SER A 66 11.70 -14.06 -4.48
CA SER A 66 11.76 -13.92 -5.93
C SER A 66 10.66 -13.01 -6.48
N GLY A 67 10.87 -12.50 -7.69
CA GLY A 67 9.85 -11.72 -8.42
C GLY A 67 8.51 -12.45 -8.59
N PRO A 68 8.46 -13.70 -9.07
CA PRO A 68 7.21 -14.46 -9.20
C PRO A 68 6.49 -14.68 -7.87
N GLU A 69 7.23 -14.93 -6.78
CA GLU A 69 6.65 -15.05 -5.45
C GLU A 69 6.05 -13.72 -4.98
N ALA A 70 6.75 -12.61 -5.21
CA ALA A 70 6.25 -11.28 -4.88
C ALA A 70 4.93 -10.96 -5.60
N LEU A 71 4.85 -11.25 -6.90
CA LEU A 71 3.63 -11.06 -7.69
C LEU A 71 2.48 -11.94 -7.17
N ALA A 72 2.75 -13.21 -6.85
CA ALA A 72 1.75 -14.12 -6.31
C ALA A 72 1.23 -13.70 -4.92
N LEU A 73 2.07 -13.07 -4.09
CA LEU A 73 1.67 -12.54 -2.79
C LEU A 73 0.76 -11.31 -2.91
N LEU A 74 0.93 -10.51 -3.96
CA LEU A 74 0.15 -9.30 -4.19
C LEU A 74 -1.26 -9.56 -4.72
N GLU A 75 -1.54 -10.76 -5.21
CA GLU A 75 -2.89 -11.23 -5.51
C GLU A 75 -3.70 -11.56 -4.24
N ARG A 76 -3.07 -11.55 -3.06
CA ARG A 76 -3.67 -11.95 -1.78
C ARG A 76 -3.85 -10.77 -0.84
N ASP A 77 -4.77 -10.94 0.10
CA ASP A 77 -4.90 -10.04 1.26
C ASP A 77 -3.95 -10.47 2.39
N PRO A 78 -3.40 -9.51 3.16
CA PRO A 78 -3.52 -8.05 3.01
C PRO A 78 -2.57 -7.44 1.95
N THR A 79 -3.03 -6.40 1.25
CA THR A 79 -2.20 -5.64 0.28
C THR A 79 -1.17 -4.74 0.98
N PRO A 80 0.11 -4.73 0.54
CA PRO A 80 1.13 -3.86 1.09
C PRO A 80 0.92 -2.39 0.68
N GLU A 81 1.37 -1.48 1.55
CA GLU A 81 1.39 -0.03 1.30
C GLU A 81 2.70 0.45 0.64
N LEU A 82 3.75 -0.38 0.63
CA LEU A 82 5.04 -0.09 0.01
C LEU A 82 5.78 -1.39 -0.32
N ILE A 83 6.58 -1.36 -1.40
CA ILE A 83 7.42 -2.48 -1.81
C ILE A 83 8.89 -2.05 -1.80
N LEU A 84 9.74 -2.81 -1.10
CA LEU A 84 11.20 -2.76 -1.23
C LEU A 84 11.63 -3.90 -2.14
N LEU A 85 12.27 -3.57 -3.26
CA LEU A 85 12.51 -4.53 -4.32
C LEU A 85 13.98 -4.55 -4.72
N ASP A 86 14.63 -5.70 -4.58
CA ASP A 86 15.95 -5.89 -5.15
C ASP A 86 15.89 -5.90 -6.68
N VAL A 87 16.89 -5.28 -7.32
CA VAL A 87 16.99 -5.25 -8.79
C VAL A 87 17.62 -6.53 -9.33
N MET A 88 18.65 -7.07 -8.65
CA MET A 88 19.49 -8.14 -9.16
C MET A 88 19.02 -9.50 -8.64
N MET A 89 17.93 -10.01 -9.21
CA MET A 89 17.40 -11.34 -8.91
C MET A 89 17.53 -12.30 -10.11
N PRO A 90 17.74 -13.60 -9.87
CA PRO A 90 17.77 -14.60 -10.94
C PRO A 90 16.38 -14.82 -11.56
N GLY A 91 16.36 -14.93 -12.88
CA GLY A 91 15.15 -15.26 -13.65
C GLY A 91 14.33 -14.02 -14.01
N MET A 92 13.73 -13.36 -13.03
CA MET A 92 12.96 -12.13 -13.22
C MET A 92 13.57 -11.01 -12.40
N ASP A 93 14.00 -9.95 -13.08
CA ASP A 93 14.67 -8.83 -12.41
C ASP A 93 13.68 -7.87 -11.73
N GLY A 94 14.19 -6.99 -10.87
CA GLY A 94 13.33 -6.04 -10.15
C GLY A 94 12.63 -5.03 -11.07
N PHE A 95 13.21 -4.68 -12.22
CA PHE A 95 12.58 -3.75 -13.15
C PHE A 95 11.39 -4.39 -13.87
N GLU A 96 11.51 -5.66 -14.25
CA GLU A 96 10.42 -6.46 -14.80
C GLU A 96 9.28 -6.59 -13.78
N VAL A 97 9.61 -6.87 -12.51
CA VAL A 97 8.62 -6.93 -11.43
C VAL A 97 7.92 -5.58 -11.29
N CYS A 98 8.65 -4.48 -11.21
CA CYS A 98 8.07 -3.14 -11.12
C CYS A 98 7.15 -2.84 -12.30
N THR A 99 7.57 -3.16 -13.53
CA THR A 99 6.76 -2.97 -14.73
C THR A 99 5.45 -3.76 -14.66
N ALA A 100 5.50 -5.02 -14.20
CA ALA A 100 4.31 -5.83 -14.01
C ALA A 100 3.36 -5.22 -12.96
N LEU A 101 3.89 -4.72 -11.84
CA LEU A 101 3.12 -4.02 -10.81
C LEU A 101 2.43 -2.77 -11.34
N LYS A 102 3.16 -1.94 -12.10
CA LYS A 102 2.62 -0.71 -12.66
C LYS A 102 1.56 -0.95 -13.74
N SER A 103 1.62 -2.11 -14.41
CA SER A 103 0.64 -2.50 -15.42
C SER A 103 -0.71 -2.95 -14.85
N TRP A 104 -0.78 -3.29 -13.55
CA TRP A 104 -1.97 -3.87 -12.93
C TRP A 104 -2.68 -2.87 -11.99
N PRO A 105 -3.95 -2.47 -12.26
CA PRO A 105 -4.62 -1.39 -11.51
C PRO A 105 -4.65 -1.54 -9.98
N PRO A 106 -4.83 -2.74 -9.39
CA PRO A 106 -4.79 -2.93 -7.93
C PRO A 106 -3.45 -2.61 -7.29
N THR A 107 -2.33 -2.76 -8.02
CA THR A 107 -0.97 -2.58 -7.47
C THR A 107 -0.21 -1.39 -8.05
N SER A 108 -0.72 -0.78 -9.12
CA SER A 108 -0.04 0.30 -9.84
C SER A 108 0.25 1.54 -8.98
N SER A 109 -0.61 1.80 -8.00
CA SER A 109 -0.47 2.92 -7.06
C SER A 109 0.51 2.65 -5.91
N ILE A 110 0.96 1.41 -5.71
CA ILE A 110 1.84 1.05 -4.60
C ILE A 110 3.25 1.60 -4.90
N PRO A 111 3.86 2.40 -4.01
CA PRO A 111 5.22 2.89 -4.18
C PRO A 111 6.23 1.74 -4.14
N VAL A 112 7.12 1.71 -5.14
CA VAL A 112 8.22 0.75 -5.24
C VAL A 112 9.54 1.49 -5.03
N ILE A 113 10.30 1.07 -4.03
CA ILE A 113 11.67 1.55 -3.80
C ILE A 113 12.62 0.43 -4.22
N PHE A 114 13.52 0.74 -5.14
CA PHE A 114 14.55 -0.20 -5.54
C PHE A 114 15.69 -0.25 -4.53
N LEU A 115 16.12 -1.45 -4.20
CA LEU A 115 17.37 -1.73 -3.51
C LEU A 115 18.32 -2.36 -4.54
N THR A 116 19.56 -1.89 -4.65
CA THR A 116 20.47 -2.51 -5.62
C THR A 116 21.93 -2.29 -5.25
N ALA A 117 22.81 -3.18 -5.69
CA ALA A 117 24.25 -2.91 -5.69
C ALA A 117 24.74 -2.31 -7.02
N CYS A 118 23.86 -2.09 -8.00
CA CYS A 118 24.18 -1.36 -9.23
C CYS A 118 24.59 0.08 -8.91
N ASN A 119 25.62 0.57 -9.61
CA ASN A 119 26.22 1.89 -9.40
C ASN A 119 26.15 2.77 -10.67
N ARG A 120 25.39 2.34 -11.67
CA ARG A 120 25.32 3.03 -12.95
C ARG A 120 24.17 4.03 -12.94
N PRO A 121 24.41 5.29 -13.32
CA PRO A 121 23.35 6.30 -13.43
C PRO A 121 22.20 5.85 -14.35
N GLU A 122 22.51 5.06 -15.37
CA GLU A 122 21.51 4.54 -16.32
C GLU A 122 20.49 3.60 -15.65
N ASP A 123 20.90 2.84 -14.63
CA ASP A 123 20.01 1.91 -13.92
C ASP A 123 19.03 2.66 -13.01
N GLU A 124 19.46 3.78 -12.43
CA GLU A 124 18.60 4.67 -11.64
C GLU A 124 17.59 5.38 -12.54
N GLU A 125 18.05 5.95 -13.66
CA GLU A 125 17.18 6.57 -14.66
C GLU A 125 16.13 5.57 -15.17
N TYR A 126 16.56 4.36 -15.50
CA TYR A 126 15.66 3.31 -15.96
C TYR A 126 14.65 2.90 -14.88
N GLY A 127 15.10 2.69 -13.64
CA GLY A 127 14.23 2.36 -12.50
C GLY A 127 13.13 3.39 -12.27
N LEU A 128 13.47 4.67 -12.31
CA LEU A 128 12.48 5.75 -12.19
C LEU A 128 11.53 5.79 -13.40
N SER A 129 12.03 5.51 -14.60
CA SER A 129 11.21 5.48 -15.83
C SER A 129 10.16 4.35 -15.83
N VAL A 130 10.44 3.21 -15.18
CA VAL A 130 9.49 2.08 -15.05
C VAL A 130 8.53 2.23 -13.87
N GLY A 131 8.55 3.39 -13.19
CA GLY A 131 7.61 3.75 -12.13
C GLY A 131 8.09 3.50 -10.70
N GLY A 132 9.39 3.27 -10.50
CA GLY A 132 10.00 3.36 -9.17
C GLY A 132 9.86 4.77 -8.60
N VAL A 133 9.63 4.88 -7.29
CA VAL A 133 9.49 6.19 -6.61
C VAL A 133 10.76 6.64 -5.90
N ASP A 134 11.68 5.72 -5.65
CA ASP A 134 12.97 5.98 -5.04
C ASP A 134 13.95 4.84 -5.33
N PHE A 135 15.24 5.13 -5.15
CA PHE A 135 16.34 4.22 -5.43
C PHE A 135 17.35 4.27 -4.29
N ILE A 136 17.70 3.11 -3.71
CA ILE A 136 18.62 3.00 -2.58
C ILE A 136 19.75 2.06 -2.94
N GLN A 137 20.95 2.61 -3.03
CA GLN A 137 22.16 1.85 -3.28
C GLN A 137 22.59 1.07 -2.03
N LYS A 138 22.94 -0.20 -2.22
CA LYS A 138 23.60 -1.08 -1.26
C LYS A 138 25.12 -0.79 -1.27
N PRO A 139 25.78 -0.69 -0.10
CA PRO A 139 25.24 -0.78 1.25
C PRO A 139 24.54 0.52 1.69
N PHE A 140 23.42 0.39 2.39
CA PHE A 140 22.65 1.52 2.94
C PHE A 140 22.70 1.55 4.47
N SER A 141 22.42 2.71 5.05
CA SER A 141 22.25 2.85 6.50
C SER A 141 20.80 2.62 6.91
N ALA A 142 20.57 1.92 8.03
CA ALA A 142 19.23 1.70 8.56
C ALA A 142 18.44 3.02 8.79
N PRO A 143 19.02 4.09 9.36
CA PRO A 143 18.32 5.37 9.49
C PRO A 143 17.92 5.98 8.15
N GLY A 144 18.77 5.84 7.12
CA GLY A 144 18.49 6.33 5.78
C GLY A 144 17.34 5.58 5.10
N LEU A 145 17.35 4.26 5.19
CA LEU A 145 16.27 3.40 4.69
C LEU A 145 14.93 3.76 5.36
N LEU A 146 14.91 3.82 6.70
CA LEU A 146 13.71 4.16 7.47
C LEU A 146 13.16 5.55 7.12
N ALA A 147 14.04 6.54 6.94
CA ALA A 147 13.62 7.87 6.55
C ALA A 147 12.93 7.89 5.17
N ARG A 148 13.49 7.18 4.19
CA ARG A 148 12.92 7.07 2.83
C ARG A 148 11.59 6.32 2.83
N VAL A 149 11.53 5.17 3.49
CA VAL A 149 10.28 4.39 3.65
C VAL A 149 9.19 5.25 4.27
N ARG A 150 9.49 5.95 5.38
CA ARG A 150 8.54 6.84 6.05
C ARG A 150 8.04 7.96 5.13
N ASN A 151 8.93 8.57 4.37
CA ASN A 151 8.57 9.65 3.44
C ASN A 151 7.66 9.16 2.32
N GLN A 152 7.99 8.03 1.70
CA GLN A 152 7.19 7.47 0.61
C GLN A 152 5.82 6.99 1.08
N LEU A 153 5.73 6.36 2.26
CA LEU A 153 4.43 6.02 2.87
C LEU A 153 3.59 7.27 3.15
N ARG A 154 4.21 8.35 3.64
CA ARG A 154 3.50 9.61 3.89
C ARG A 154 2.98 10.24 2.60
N LEU A 155 3.79 10.24 1.54
CA LEU A 155 3.39 10.74 0.22
C LEU A 155 2.23 9.92 -0.35
N ALA A 156 2.36 8.59 -0.40
CA ALA A 156 1.32 7.70 -0.90
C ALA A 156 -0.01 7.85 -0.15
N ARG A 157 0.04 8.01 1.18
CA ARG A 157 -1.16 8.29 2.00
C ARG A 157 -1.79 9.63 1.68
N THR A 158 -0.97 10.67 1.51
CA THR A 158 -1.45 12.01 1.15
C THR A 158 -2.13 11.99 -0.22
N ASP A 159 -1.51 11.36 -1.21
CA ASP A 159 -2.07 11.21 -2.56
C ASP A 159 -3.37 10.42 -2.57
N ARG A 160 -3.45 9.34 -1.79
CA ARG A 160 -4.69 8.57 -1.63
C ARG A 160 -5.82 9.41 -1.06
N ILE A 161 -5.54 10.19 0.01
CA ILE A 161 -6.53 11.08 0.62
C ILE A 161 -6.98 12.16 -0.37
N LEU A 162 -6.05 12.76 -1.11
CA LEU A 162 -6.37 13.79 -2.09
C LEU A 162 -7.27 13.25 -3.21
N ARG A 163 -6.97 12.06 -3.75
CA ARG A 163 -7.82 11.40 -4.75
C ARG A 163 -9.22 11.12 -4.22
N GLN A 164 -9.32 10.54 -3.02
CA GLN A 164 -10.61 10.26 -2.37
C GLN A 164 -11.44 11.53 -2.15
N ASN A 165 -10.80 12.62 -1.72
CA ASN A 165 -11.48 13.90 -1.54
C ASN A 165 -11.96 14.47 -2.88
N ASN A 166 -11.14 14.35 -3.93
CA ASN A 166 -11.52 14.84 -5.25
C ASN A 166 -12.71 14.05 -5.81
N ASP A 167 -12.68 12.72 -5.73
CA ASP A 167 -13.77 11.85 -6.16
C ASP A 167 -15.07 12.18 -5.41
N ALA A 168 -14.99 12.40 -4.09
CA ALA A 168 -16.14 12.76 -3.27
C ALA A 168 -16.69 14.16 -3.61
N LEU A 169 -15.82 15.11 -3.93
CA LEU A 169 -16.22 16.46 -4.36
C LEU A 169 -16.90 16.42 -5.72
N GLU A 170 -16.35 15.67 -6.68
CA GLU A 170 -16.93 15.51 -8.01
C GLU A 170 -18.33 14.88 -7.92
N GLN A 171 -18.52 13.85 -7.09
CA GLN A 171 -19.83 13.25 -6.82
C GLN A 171 -20.82 14.28 -6.24
N ALA A 172 -20.40 15.04 -5.23
CA ALA A 172 -21.26 16.05 -4.63
C ALA A 172 -21.63 17.19 -5.60
N VAL A 173 -20.73 17.56 -6.51
CA VAL A 173 -20.99 18.54 -7.57
C VAL A 173 -21.98 17.99 -8.59
N ALA A 174 -21.81 16.74 -9.03
CA ALA A 174 -22.72 16.09 -9.97
C ALA A 174 -24.14 16.01 -9.40
N GLU A 175 -24.30 15.53 -8.17
CA GLU A 175 -25.60 15.45 -7.48
C GLU A 175 -26.30 16.80 -7.39
N ARG A 176 -25.57 17.86 -7.02
CA ARG A 176 -26.14 19.21 -6.91
C ARG A 176 -26.53 19.79 -8.26
N THR A 177 -25.73 19.53 -9.29
CA THR A 177 -26.01 19.99 -10.65
C THR A 177 -27.29 19.33 -11.18
N GLU A 178 -27.47 18.02 -10.97
CA GLU A 178 -28.70 17.32 -11.36
C GLU A 178 -29.94 17.87 -10.66
N ILE A 179 -29.86 18.14 -9.35
CA ILE A 179 -30.96 18.73 -8.59
C ILE A 179 -31.36 20.10 -9.15
N LEU A 180 -30.38 20.96 -9.42
CA LEU A 180 -30.62 22.32 -9.93
C LEU A 180 -31.23 22.29 -11.33
N VAL A 181 -30.71 21.43 -12.23
CA VAL A 181 -31.29 21.25 -13.58
C VAL A 181 -32.74 20.82 -13.46
N ARG A 182 -33.04 19.80 -12.65
CA ARG A 182 -34.40 19.30 -12.46
C ARG A 182 -35.34 20.35 -11.86
N GLN A 183 -34.86 21.19 -10.93
CA GLN A 183 -35.65 22.31 -10.38
C GLN A 183 -35.95 23.37 -11.44
N SER A 184 -34.96 23.71 -12.28
CA SER A 184 -35.16 24.71 -13.34
C SER A 184 -36.19 24.27 -14.38
N GLU A 185 -36.23 22.98 -14.73
CA GLU A 185 -37.18 22.41 -15.69
C GLU A 185 -38.62 22.43 -15.14
N ILE A 186 -38.79 22.21 -13.83
CA ILE A 186 -40.10 22.26 -13.18
C ILE A 186 -40.62 23.70 -13.13
N LEU A 187 -39.76 24.68 -12.85
CA LEU A 187 -40.14 26.09 -12.80
C LEU A 187 -40.42 26.70 -14.18
N ALA A 188 -39.91 26.09 -15.26
CA ALA A 188 -40.11 26.54 -16.63
C ALA A 188 -41.41 26.03 -17.29
N ARG A 189 -42.24 25.25 -16.58
CA ARG A 189 -43.56 24.78 -17.02
C ARG A 189 -44.68 25.54 -16.31
#